data_AF-A0A225VIY9-F1
#
_entry.id   AF-A0A225VIY9-F1
#
_cell.length_a   1.000
_cell.length_b   1.000
_cell.length_c   1.000
_cell.angle_alpha   90.00
_cell.angle_beta   90.00
_cell.angle_gamma   90.00
#
_symmetry.space_group_name_H-M   'P 1'
#
loop_
_entity.id
_entity.type
_entity.pdbx_description
1 polymer ?
#
loop_
_entity_poly.entity_id
_entity_poly.type
_entity_poly.pdbx_seq_one_letter_code
_entity_poly.pdbx_strand_id
1 'polypeptide(L)'
;LSLSKYVKCAEMKKLMYRIRKNSGLSINNPLTIEQKEISTIRASKTEGCAVCKRNFNFMLRRTCEICQRRVCSSCSEKKLVCVLAPDRRTVLDKKRTFCTMCLCQATESDAVAIAQNEIRELHPQFETQPQDSETTSDALIVETSTRCVN
;
A
#
# COMPACT_ATOMS: atom_id res chain seq x y z
N LEU A 1 -5.69 24.85 -3.78
CA LEU A 1 -5.42 23.42 -4.07
C LEU A 1 -6.63 22.85 -4.82
N SER A 2 -6.46 21.91 -5.76
CA SER A 2 -7.57 21.27 -6.48
C SER A 2 -7.93 19.92 -5.85
N LEU A 3 -9.20 19.52 -5.93
CA LEU A 3 -9.67 18.20 -5.46
C LEU A 3 -8.82 17.04 -6.01
N SER A 4 -8.46 17.12 -7.29
CA SER A 4 -7.60 16.13 -7.96
C SER A 4 -6.23 15.94 -7.30
N LYS A 5 -5.64 17.00 -6.74
CA LYS A 5 -4.36 16.91 -6.03
C LYS A 5 -4.53 16.17 -4.70
N TYR A 6 -5.63 16.41 -3.97
CA TYR A 6 -5.92 15.70 -2.74
C TYR A 6 -6.16 14.20 -2.96
N VAL A 7 -6.93 13.85 -4.00
CA VAL A 7 -7.16 12.44 -4.38
C VAL A 7 -5.83 11.74 -4.68
N LYS A 8 -4.97 12.38 -5.49
CA LYS A 8 -3.65 11.82 -5.81
C LYS A 8 -2.80 11.61 -4.56
N CYS A 9 -2.73 12.60 -3.65
CA CYS A 9 -2.01 12.46 -2.39
C CYS A 9 -2.55 11.31 -1.53
N ALA A 10 -3.88 11.17 -1.46
CA ALA A 10 -4.52 10.09 -0.71
C ALA A 10 -4.17 8.71 -1.31
N GLU A 11 -4.25 8.54 -2.62
CA GLU A 11 -3.86 7.28 -3.29
C GLU A 11 -2.41 6.91 -3.02
N MET A 12 -1.48 7.88 -3.15
CA MET A 12 -0.06 7.67 -2.86
C MET A 12 0.18 7.27 -1.41
N LYS A 13 -0.57 7.87 -0.47
CA LYS A 13 -0.52 7.55 0.96
C LYS A 13 -1.02 6.13 1.24
N LYS A 14 -2.14 5.71 0.64
CA LYS A 14 -2.65 4.33 0.77
C LYS A 14 -1.64 3.29 0.26
N LEU A 15 -0.99 3.55 -0.87
CA LEU A 15 0.07 2.68 -1.39
C LEU A 15 1.26 2.58 -0.43
N MET A 16 1.74 3.72 0.08
CA MET A 16 2.87 3.75 1.01
C MET A 16 2.57 3.05 2.33
N TYR A 17 1.36 3.23 2.87
CA TYR A 17 0.91 2.51 4.06
C TYR A 17 1.00 1.00 3.86
N ARG A 18 0.48 0.48 2.73
CA ARG A 18 0.52 -0.95 2.43
C ARG A 18 1.94 -1.47 2.20
N ILE A 19 2.83 -0.70 1.57
CA ILE A 19 4.24 -1.08 1.43
C ILE A 19 4.86 -1.27 2.81
N ARG A 20 4.73 -0.29 3.71
CA ARG A 20 5.31 -0.35 5.06
C ARG A 20 4.78 -1.54 5.85
N LYS A 21 3.45 -1.70 5.89
CA LYS A 21 2.78 -2.78 6.61
C LYS A 21 3.21 -4.17 6.13
N ASN A 22 3.39 -4.37 4.83
CA ASN A 22 3.82 -5.66 4.30
C ASN A 22 5.33 -5.92 4.42
N SER A 23 6.15 -4.87 4.47
CA SER A 23 7.59 -4.97 4.70
C SER A 23 7.96 -5.17 6.18
N GLY A 24 7.01 -5.07 7.11
CA GLY A 24 7.28 -5.09 8.55
C GLY A 24 8.08 -3.87 9.03
N LEU A 25 8.09 -2.79 8.24
CA LEU A 25 8.79 -1.56 8.59
C LEU A 25 7.87 -0.68 9.43
N SER A 26 8.35 -0.25 10.61
CA SER A 26 7.70 0.77 11.43
C SER A 26 7.59 2.09 10.65
N ILE A 27 6.53 2.88 10.90
CA ILE A 27 6.31 4.22 10.32
C ILE A 27 7.52 5.13 10.52
N ASN A 28 8.23 4.97 11.63
CA ASN A 28 9.40 5.77 12.01
C ASN A 28 10.66 5.44 11.21
N ASN A 29 10.70 4.28 10.53
CA ASN A 29 11.79 3.96 9.63
C ASN A 29 11.44 4.44 8.22
N PRO A 30 12.13 5.47 7.70
CA PRO A 30 11.97 5.87 6.32
C PRO A 30 12.22 4.66 5.43
N LEU A 31 11.39 4.46 4.40
CA LEU A 31 11.70 3.53 3.33
C LEU A 31 12.88 4.13 2.55
N THR A 32 14.10 3.88 3.02
CA THR A 32 15.29 4.46 2.41
C THR A 32 15.47 3.87 1.02
N ILE A 33 16.03 4.68 0.12
CA ILE A 33 16.26 4.30 -1.29
C ILE A 33 17.12 3.03 -1.39
N GLU A 34 17.93 2.75 -0.36
CA GLU A 34 18.94 1.70 -0.28
C GLU A 34 18.44 0.34 0.23
N GLN A 35 17.26 0.25 0.86
CA GLN A 35 16.72 -1.03 1.36
C GLN A 35 16.38 -2.06 0.26
N LYS A 36 16.56 -1.69 -1.02
CA LYS A 36 16.19 -2.51 -2.16
C LYS A 36 17.14 -3.68 -2.41
N GLU A 37 18.42 -3.57 -2.08
CA GLU A 37 19.42 -4.57 -2.52
C GLU A 37 19.32 -5.91 -1.77
N ILE A 38 18.86 -5.89 -0.51
CA ILE A 38 18.83 -7.09 0.36
C ILE A 38 17.54 -7.91 0.18
N SER A 39 16.47 -7.30 -0.34
CA SER A 39 15.15 -7.98 -0.47
C SER A 39 15.09 -9.04 -1.58
N THR A 40 16.12 -9.14 -2.43
CA THR A 40 16.23 -10.10 -3.54
C THR A 40 16.28 -11.57 -3.08
N ILE A 41 16.50 -11.84 -1.80
CA ILE A 41 16.73 -13.19 -1.26
C ILE A 41 15.40 -13.97 -1.03
N ARG A 42 14.24 -13.30 -0.96
CA ARG A 42 12.93 -13.96 -0.71
C ARG A 42 12.10 -14.19 -1.97
N ALA A 43 12.71 -14.24 -3.15
CA ALA A 43 11.99 -14.60 -4.37
C ALA A 43 11.60 -16.09 -4.32
N SER A 44 10.36 -16.36 -3.89
CA SER A 44 9.75 -17.68 -4.06
C SER A 44 9.89 -18.14 -5.52
N LYS A 45 10.31 -19.40 -5.74
CA LYS A 45 10.41 -20.05 -7.07
C LYS A 45 9.02 -20.27 -7.71
N THR A 46 8.19 -19.23 -7.81
CA THR A 46 6.94 -19.31 -8.55
C THR A 46 7.25 -19.14 -10.03
N GLU A 47 6.95 -20.16 -10.83
CA GLU A 47 7.25 -20.21 -12.27
C GLU A 47 6.36 -19.28 -13.12
N GLY A 48 5.30 -18.73 -12.54
CA GLY A 48 4.33 -17.87 -13.23
C GLY A 48 3.89 -16.63 -12.46
N CYS A 49 3.03 -15.85 -13.10
CA CYS A 49 2.47 -14.61 -12.57
C CYS A 49 1.69 -14.88 -11.28
N ALA A 50 1.96 -14.12 -10.22
CA ALA A 50 1.24 -14.27 -8.95
C ALA A 50 -0.26 -13.97 -9.04
N VAL A 51 -0.67 -13.17 -10.04
CA VAL A 51 -2.07 -12.78 -10.29
C VAL A 51 -2.73 -13.80 -11.23
N CYS A 52 -2.37 -13.81 -12.51
CA CYS A 52 -3.05 -14.64 -13.52
C CYS A 52 -2.50 -16.07 -13.66
N LYS A 53 -1.49 -16.46 -12.87
CA LYS A 53 -0.84 -17.77 -12.86
C LYS A 53 -0.15 -18.21 -14.15
N ARG A 54 -0.26 -17.46 -15.25
CA ARG A 54 0.43 -17.73 -16.52
C ARG A 54 1.96 -17.69 -16.35
N ASN A 55 2.65 -18.63 -17.00
CA ASN A 55 4.10 -18.66 -17.04
C ASN A 55 4.66 -17.41 -17.71
N PHE A 56 5.87 -17.03 -17.31
CA PHE A 56 6.47 -15.79 -17.77
C PHE A 56 7.10 -15.86 -19.17
N ASN A 57 7.15 -17.02 -19.82
CA ASN A 57 7.73 -17.28 -21.16
C ASN A 57 8.50 -16.08 -21.76
N PHE A 58 7.90 -15.35 -22.71
CA PHE A 58 8.48 -14.15 -23.34
C PHE A 58 8.06 -12.82 -22.69
N MET A 59 7.32 -12.88 -21.59
CA MET A 59 6.77 -11.69 -20.92
C MET A 59 7.77 -11.12 -19.91
N LEU A 60 7.95 -9.80 -19.95
CA LEU A 60 8.76 -9.07 -18.97
C LEU A 60 8.20 -9.30 -17.55
N ARG A 61 9.06 -9.85 -16.69
CA ARG A 61 8.77 -10.09 -15.28
C ARG A 61 8.94 -8.79 -14.51
N ARG A 62 7.96 -8.46 -13.67
CA ARG A 62 8.01 -7.33 -12.74
C ARG A 62 7.80 -7.84 -11.32
N THR A 63 8.23 -7.07 -10.34
CA THR A 63 8.00 -7.37 -8.91
C THR A 63 7.06 -6.32 -8.35
N CYS A 64 6.01 -6.75 -7.67
CA CYS A 64 5.11 -5.84 -6.96
C CYS A 64 5.78 -5.31 -5.69
N GLU A 65 5.81 -3.99 -5.50
CA GLU A 65 6.44 -3.36 -4.33
C GLU A 65 5.73 -3.69 -3.00
N ILE A 66 4.42 -3.96 -3.03
CA ILE A 66 3.66 -4.33 -1.81
C ILE A 66 3.92 -5.80 -1.48
N CYS A 67 3.43 -6.74 -2.29
CA CYS A 67 3.47 -8.16 -1.96
C CYS A 67 4.79 -8.88 -2.32
N GLN A 68 5.72 -8.20 -2.99
CA GLN A 68 7.04 -8.73 -3.42
C GLN A 68 6.98 -9.97 -4.33
N ARG A 69 5.81 -10.28 -4.90
CA ARG A 69 5.65 -11.40 -5.85
C ARG A 69 5.89 -10.96 -7.29
N ARG A 70 6.29 -11.91 -8.13
CA ARG A 70 6.50 -11.71 -9.58
C ARG A 70 5.16 -11.60 -10.31
N VAL A 71 5.04 -10.65 -11.22
CA VAL A 71 3.84 -10.40 -12.03
C VAL A 71 4.20 -10.03 -13.47
N CYS A 72 3.30 -10.30 -14.42
CA CYS A 72 3.51 -9.97 -15.82
C CYS A 72 3.16 -8.50 -16.08
N SER A 73 3.50 -8.00 -17.26
CA SER A 73 3.18 -6.63 -17.68
C SER A 73 1.69 -6.32 -17.62
N SER A 74 0.81 -7.25 -18.05
CA SER A 74 -0.65 -7.03 -18.03
C SER A 74 -1.25 -7.02 -16.62
N CYS A 75 -0.63 -7.70 -15.65
CA CYS A 75 -1.07 -7.71 -14.26
C CYS A 75 -0.31 -6.69 -13.40
N SER A 76 0.39 -5.72 -13.99
CA SER A 76 1.13 -4.72 -13.25
C SER A 76 1.03 -3.32 -13.82
N GLU A 77 0.98 -2.32 -12.94
CA GLU A 77 1.02 -0.92 -13.30
C GLU A 77 2.11 -0.18 -12.51
N LYS A 78 2.62 0.90 -13.10
CA LYS A 78 3.53 1.83 -12.43
C LYS A 78 2.73 2.98 -11.83
N LYS A 79 2.85 3.20 -10.52
CA LYS A 79 2.28 4.37 -9.83
C LYS A 79 3.39 5.15 -9.13
N LEU A 80 3.15 6.45 -8.92
CA LEU A 80 4.02 7.27 -8.08
C LEU A 80 3.70 6.98 -6.61
N VAL A 81 4.72 7.06 -5.77
CA VAL A 81 4.59 7.08 -4.31
C VAL A 81 5.53 8.12 -3.73
N CYS A 82 5.21 8.64 -2.55
CA CYS A 82 6.09 9.57 -1.83
C CYS A 82 7.06 8.80 -0.94
N VAL A 83 8.35 9.08 -1.06
CA VAL A 83 9.40 8.55 -0.18
C VAL A 83 10.12 9.70 0.52
N LEU A 84 10.48 9.51 1.79
CA LEU A 84 11.29 10.47 2.52
C LEU A 84 12.75 10.28 2.13
N ALA A 85 13.42 11.36 1.75
CA ALA A 85 14.85 11.34 1.42
C ALA A 85 15.69 11.04 2.67
N PRO A 86 16.96 10.62 2.50
CA PRO A 86 17.86 10.32 3.61
C PRO A 86 18.06 11.50 4.59
N ASP A 87 17.91 12.74 4.10
CA ASP A 87 17.98 13.96 4.90
C ASP A 87 16.81 14.13 5.90
N ARG A 88 15.81 13.25 5.83
CA ARG A 88 14.56 13.26 6.63
C ARG A 88 13.75 14.55 6.53
N ARG A 89 14.01 15.39 5.53
CA ARG A 89 13.35 16.69 5.33
C ARG A 89 12.65 16.77 3.99
N THR A 90 13.18 16.09 2.98
CA THR A 90 12.67 16.18 1.61
C THR A 90 11.77 15.00 1.30
N VAL A 91 10.58 15.26 0.74
CA VAL A 91 9.69 14.21 0.22
C VAL A 91 9.85 14.16 -1.30
N LEU A 92 10.11 12.97 -1.82
CA LEU A 92 10.37 12.72 -3.24
C LEU A 92 9.30 11.78 -3.82
N ASP A 93 8.88 12.06 -5.05
CA ASP A 93 8.02 11.17 -5.81
C ASP A 93 8.85 10.10 -6.52
N LYS A 94 8.51 8.82 -6.31
CA LYS A 94 9.20 7.68 -6.93
C LYS A 94 8.21 6.77 -7.66
N LYS A 95 8.52 6.39 -8.90
CA LYS A 95 7.74 5.40 -9.65
C LYS A 95 8.03 4.00 -9.09
N ARG A 96 6.97 3.27 -8.74
CA ARG A 96 7.01 1.88 -8.24
C ARG A 96 6.03 1.01 -9.02
N THR A 97 6.30 -0.29 -9.09
CA THR A 97 5.45 -1.25 -9.81
C THR A 97 4.58 -2.00 -8.82
N PHE A 98 3.30 -2.13 -9.12
CA PHE A 98 2.32 -2.82 -8.29
C PHE A 98 1.54 -3.82 -9.13
N CYS A 99 1.14 -4.94 -8.53
CA CYS A 99 0.19 -5.81 -9.18
C CYS A 99 -1.23 -5.22 -9.07
N THR A 100 -2.09 -5.54 -10.02
CA THR A 100 -3.48 -5.05 -10.05
C THR A 100 -4.22 -5.37 -8.75
N MET A 101 -4.05 -6.56 -8.20
CA MET A 101 -4.66 -6.96 -6.92
C MET A 101 -4.26 -6.04 -5.76
N CYS A 102 -2.96 -5.72 -5.63
CA CYS A 102 -2.51 -4.81 -4.57
C CYS A 102 -2.93 -3.36 -4.80
N LEU A 103 -3.10 -2.94 -6.06
CA LEU A 103 -3.65 -1.62 -6.39
C LEU A 103 -5.12 -1.52 -5.98
N CYS A 104 -5.95 -2.50 -6.34
CA CYS A 104 -7.37 -2.52 -5.99
C CYS A 104 -7.53 -2.44 -4.46
N GLN A 105 -6.84 -3.32 -3.74
CA GLN A 105 -6.86 -3.32 -2.28
C GLN A 105 -6.36 -2.01 -1.67
N ALA A 106 -5.40 -1.33 -2.30
CA ALA A 106 -4.95 -0.01 -1.84
C ALA A 106 -6.02 1.05 -2.04
N THR A 107 -6.64 1.11 -3.21
CA THR A 107 -7.70 2.07 -3.53
C THR A 107 -8.91 1.91 -2.60
N GLU A 108 -9.31 0.66 -2.35
CA GLU A 108 -10.43 0.28 -1.48
C GLU A 108 -10.14 0.44 0.01
N SER A 109 -8.88 0.67 0.42
CA SER A 109 -8.55 0.84 1.84
C SER A 109 -9.17 2.12 2.40
N ASP A 110 -9.72 2.06 3.61
CA ASP A 110 -10.26 3.22 4.31
C ASP A 110 -9.13 4.17 4.76
N ALA A 111 -9.19 5.42 4.29
CA ALA A 111 -8.21 6.43 4.61
C ALA A 111 -8.25 6.86 6.09
N VAL A 112 -9.43 6.86 6.71
CA VAL A 112 -9.62 7.22 8.12
C VAL A 112 -9.00 6.15 9.01
N ALA A 113 -9.32 4.87 8.76
CA ALA A 113 -8.73 3.75 9.46
C ALA A 113 -7.19 3.71 9.32
N ILE A 114 -6.66 4.03 8.12
CA ILE A 114 -5.21 4.15 7.92
C ILE A 114 -4.61 5.24 8.81
N ALA A 115 -5.19 6.44 8.81
CA ALA A 115 -4.69 7.55 9.61
C ALA A 115 -4.70 7.23 11.11
N GLN A 116 -5.78 6.61 11.60
CA GLN A 116 -5.91 6.17 12.99
C GLN A 116 -4.85 5.13 13.36
N ASN A 117 -4.63 4.13 12.50
CA ASN A 117 -3.59 3.12 12.71
C ASN A 117 -2.20 3.77 12.77
N GLU A 118 -1.92 4.72 11.88
CA GLU A 118 -0.65 5.42 11.87
C GLU A 118 -0.42 6.24 13.16
N ILE A 119 -1.45 6.94 13.65
CA ILE A 119 -1.36 7.67 14.92
C ILE A 119 -1.07 6.72 16.09
N ARG A 120 -1.77 5.58 16.13
CA ARG A 120 -1.59 4.55 17.19
C ARG A 120 -0.19 3.94 17.16
N GLU A 121 0.36 3.67 15.98
CA GLU A 121 1.72 3.15 15.81
C GLU A 121 2.80 4.18 16.19
N LEU A 122 2.51 5.48 16.05
CA LEU A 122 3.42 6.57 16.45
C LEU A 122 3.39 6.87 17.96
N HIS A 123 2.24 6.69 18.60
CA HIS A 123 2.04 6.90 20.04
C HIS A 123 1.45 5.64 20.70
N PRO A 124 2.30 4.71 21.18
CA PRO A 124 1.85 3.54 21.94
C PRO A 124 1.17 3.89 23.28
N GLN A 125 1.18 5.16 23.71
CA GLN A 125 0.78 5.59 25.05
C GLN A 125 -0.67 6.10 25.16
N PHE A 126 -1.42 6.14 24.06
CA PHE A 126 -2.88 6.36 24.12
C PHE A 126 -3.61 5.02 24.17
N GLU A 127 -3.32 4.22 25.19
CA GLU A 127 -4.27 3.18 25.62
C GLU A 127 -5.48 3.89 26.23
N THR A 128 -6.60 3.76 25.54
CA THR A 128 -7.92 4.22 25.95
C THR A 128 -8.20 3.73 27.37
N GLN A 129 -8.32 4.68 28.30
CA GLN A 129 -9.05 4.46 29.54
C GLN A 129 -10.49 4.04 29.16
N PRO A 130 -11.10 3.04 29.82
CA PRO A 130 -12.48 2.64 29.53
C PRO A 130 -13.41 3.83 29.81
N GLN A 131 -14.15 4.30 28.81
CA GLN A 131 -15.31 5.13 29.02
C GLN A 131 -16.55 4.23 28.92
N ASP A 132 -17.25 4.12 30.05
CA ASP A 132 -18.54 3.45 30.16
C ASP A 132 -19.58 4.14 29.26
N SER A 133 -20.22 3.30 28.43
CA SER A 133 -21.60 3.32 27.90
C SER A 133 -22.43 4.62 27.90
N GLU A 134 -22.97 5.01 26.73
CA GLU A 134 -24.41 4.87 26.39
C GLU A 134 -24.78 5.23 24.91
N THR A 135 -25.31 4.22 24.21
CA THR A 135 -26.39 4.11 23.19
C THR A 135 -26.84 5.33 22.33
N THR A 136 -26.89 5.17 20.99
CA THR A 136 -28.10 4.92 20.14
C THR A 136 -27.96 5.39 18.66
N SER A 137 -28.42 4.51 17.76
CA SER A 137 -29.07 4.74 16.43
C SER A 137 -28.25 5.04 15.15
N ASP A 138 -28.22 3.99 14.32
CA ASP A 138 -28.56 3.92 12.88
C ASP A 138 -28.01 4.95 11.88
N ALA A 139 -27.17 4.42 10.98
CA ALA A 139 -27.34 4.63 9.55
C ALA A 139 -26.71 3.46 8.77
N LEU A 140 -27.55 2.64 8.13
CA LEU A 140 -27.15 1.85 6.97
C LEU A 140 -26.56 2.79 5.92
N ILE A 141 -25.35 2.49 5.43
CA ILE A 141 -24.97 2.86 4.07
C ILE A 141 -24.71 1.55 3.32
N VAL A 142 -25.66 1.23 2.47
CA VAL A 142 -25.63 0.17 1.48
C VAL A 142 -24.88 0.69 0.24
N GLU A 143 -23.92 -0.13 -0.20
CA GLU A 143 -23.37 -0.26 -1.56
C GLU A 143 -22.53 0.90 -2.12
N THR A 144 -21.52 0.67 -2.96
CA THR A 144 -21.43 -0.32 -4.05
C THR A 144 -20.04 -0.94 -4.17
N SER A 145 -19.97 -2.27 -4.12
CA SER A 145 -18.79 -3.04 -4.51
C SER A 145 -18.72 -3.10 -6.03
N THR A 146 -17.98 -2.18 -6.65
CA THR A 146 -17.53 -2.39 -8.02
C THR A 146 -16.39 -3.38 -7.97
N ARG A 147 -16.72 -4.67 -8.12
CA ARG A 147 -15.71 -5.71 -8.38
C ARG A 147 -14.88 -5.26 -9.57
N CYS A 148 -13.57 -5.20 -9.38
CA CYS A 148 -12.64 -5.28 -10.50
C CYS A 148 -12.76 -6.70 -11.07
N VAL A 149 -13.68 -6.87 -12.03
CA VAL A 149 -13.83 -8.11 -12.80
C VAL A 149 -12.64 -8.19 -13.77
N ASN A 150 -12.08 -9.39 -13.83
CA ASN A 150 -10.86 -9.75 -14.54
C ASN A 150 -11.11 -10.04 -16.02
#